data_AF-A0A8E4BIM2-F1
#
_entry.id   AF-A0A8E4BIM2-F1
#
_cell.length_a   1.000
_cell.length_b   1.000
_cell.length_c   1.000
_cell.angle_alpha   90.00
_cell.angle_beta   90.00
_cell.angle_gamma   90.00
#
_symmetry.space_group_name_H-M   'P 1'
#
loop_
_entity.id
_entity.type
_entity.pdbx_description
1 polymer ?
#
loop_
_entity_poly.entity_id
_entity_poly.type
_entity_poly.pdbx_seq_one_letter_code
_entity_poly.pdbx_strand_id
1 'polypeptide(L)'
;MGGVVHTFVVGDKKHPESDSIYARLEILIPKLKKAGYVPHLDSSLRDISDDEKEAELCGHSEKLAIAYALNWTPEGTTIRVVKNLRVCVDCHIATAYISKVEKRTIICRDASRFHVYKEGK
;
A
#
# COMPACT_ATOMS: atom_id res chain seq x y z
N MET A 1 -1.10 23.01 -5.44
CA MET A 1 -0.48 21.79 -4.89
C MET A 1 -0.13 22.06 -3.44
N GLY A 2 -1.00 21.67 -2.50
CA GLY A 2 -0.76 21.82 -1.07
C GLY A 2 0.28 20.79 -0.62
N GLY A 3 1.48 21.26 -0.28
CA GLY A 3 2.66 20.45 0.01
C GLY A 3 2.69 19.86 1.41
N VAL A 4 1.65 19.12 1.81
CA VAL A 4 1.66 18.38 3.06
C VAL A 4 2.27 17.00 2.81
N VAL A 5 3.39 16.73 3.50
CA VAL A 5 4.06 15.42 3.44
C VAL A 5 3.58 14.59 4.62
N HIS A 6 2.99 13.44 4.32
CA HIS A 6 2.59 12.45 5.32
C HIS A 6 3.63 11.33 5.33
N THR A 7 4.12 11.00 6.52
CA THR A 7 5.12 9.95 6.72
C THR A 7 4.48 8.77 7.41
N PHE A 8 4.79 7.56 6.93
CA PHE A 8 4.30 6.32 7.48
C PHE A 8 5.46 5.36 7.71
N VAL A 9 5.43 4.67 8.84
CA VAL A 9 6.31 3.52 9.13
C VAL A 9 5.48 2.24 9.18
N VAL A 10 6.14 1.08 9.21
CA VAL A 10 5.43 -0.20 9.32
C VAL A 10 4.64 -0.21 10.63
N GLY A 11 3.34 -0.53 10.54
CA GLY A 11 2.46 -0.57 11.70
C GLY A 11 2.11 0.78 12.31
N ASP A 12 2.23 1.89 11.55
CA ASP A 12 2.05 3.23 12.10
C ASP A 12 0.61 3.52 12.58
N LYS A 13 0.49 3.71 13.90
CA LYS A 13 -0.75 4.12 14.59
C LYS A 13 -0.68 5.53 15.17
N LYS A 14 0.40 6.29 14.91
CA LYS A 14 0.60 7.65 15.43
C LYS A 14 0.02 8.73 14.52
N HIS A 15 -0.31 8.39 13.27
CA HIS A 15 -0.96 9.31 12.35
C HIS A 15 -2.37 9.63 12.88
N PRO A 16 -2.81 10.90 12.90
CA PRO A 16 -4.14 11.26 13.43
C PRO A 16 -5.29 10.50 12.74
N GLU A 17 -5.10 10.17 11.47
CA GLU A 17 -6.02 9.43 10.63
C GLU A 17 -5.76 7.91 10.58
N SER A 18 -4.89 7.35 11.45
CA SER A 18 -4.53 5.92 11.43
C SER A 18 -5.75 5.00 11.40
N ASP A 19 -6.78 5.25 12.20
CA ASP A 19 -7.99 4.41 12.23
C ASP A 19 -8.69 4.37 10.86
N SER A 20 -8.79 5.52 10.18
CA SER A 20 -9.39 5.62 8.85
C SER A 20 -8.53 4.91 7.78
N ILE A 21 -7.21 4.95 7.93
CA ILE A 21 -6.27 4.27 7.04
C ILE A 21 -6.42 2.75 7.20
N TYR A 22 -6.44 2.24 8.43
CA TYR A 22 -6.62 0.81 8.69
C TYR A 22 -8.00 0.31 8.25
N ALA A 23 -9.07 1.07 8.53
CA ALA A 23 -10.40 0.74 8.03
C ALA A 23 -10.44 0.69 6.49
N ARG A 24 -9.70 1.57 5.81
CA ARG A 24 -9.56 1.51 4.35
C ARG A 24 -8.83 0.25 3.89
N LEU A 25 -7.79 -0.19 4.61
CA LEU A 25 -7.10 -1.45 4.32
C LEU A 25 -8.01 -2.67 4.52
N GLU A 26 -8.82 -2.71 5.58
CA GLU A 26 -9.80 -3.78 5.82
C GLU A 26 -10.83 -3.90 4.69
N ILE A 27 -11.14 -2.81 4.00
CA ILE A 27 -11.99 -2.80 2.81
C ILE A 27 -11.20 -3.19 1.55
N LEU A 28 -9.97 -2.69 1.41
CA LEU A 28 -9.15 -2.90 0.22
C LEU A 28 -8.69 -4.34 0.10
N ILE A 29 -8.08 -4.92 1.14
CA ILE A 29 -7.44 -6.23 1.06
C ILE A 29 -8.40 -7.33 0.56
N PRO A 30 -9.63 -7.46 1.08
CA PRO A 30 -10.59 -8.43 0.55
C PRO A 30 -10.96 -8.17 -0.92
N LYS A 31 -11.07 -6.91 -1.35
CA LYS A 31 -11.31 -6.58 -2.77
C LYS A 31 -10.14 -7.00 -3.65
N LEU A 32 -8.91 -6.78 -3.20
CA LEU A 32 -7.72 -7.24 -3.92
C LEU A 32 -7.70 -8.76 -4.02
N LYS A 33 -7.96 -9.46 -2.90
CA LYS A 33 -8.02 -10.93 -2.88
C LYS A 33 -9.08 -11.47 -3.85
N LYS A 34 -10.27 -10.87 -3.88
CA LYS A 34 -11.32 -11.20 -4.87
C LYS A 34 -10.89 -10.96 -6.33
N ALA A 35 -10.00 -9.99 -6.57
CA ALA A 35 -9.44 -9.73 -7.89
C ALA A 35 -8.27 -10.66 -8.25
N GLY A 36 -7.81 -11.51 -7.31
CA GLY A 36 -6.74 -12.50 -7.49
C GLY A 36 -5.41 -12.16 -6.81
N TYR A 37 -5.35 -11.16 -5.93
CA TYR A 37 -4.17 -10.89 -5.12
C TYR A 37 -3.99 -11.99 -4.07
N VAL A 38 -2.79 -12.57 -4.04
CA VAL A 38 -2.36 -13.50 -2.98
C VAL A 38 -1.16 -12.87 -2.28
N PRO A 39 -1.21 -12.66 -0.96
CA PRO A 39 -0.08 -12.12 -0.20
C PRO A 39 1.18 -12.97 -0.39
N HIS A 40 2.31 -12.31 -0.67
CA HIS A 40 3.60 -13.00 -0.82
C HIS A 40 4.31 -13.07 0.54
N LEU A 41 4.00 -14.12 1.33
CA LEU A 41 4.41 -14.27 2.73
C LEU A 41 5.93 -14.24 2.95
N ASP A 42 6.73 -14.68 1.98
CA ASP A 42 8.20 -14.60 2.00
C ASP A 42 8.73 -13.15 2.01
N SER A 43 7.85 -12.16 1.83
CA SER A 43 8.17 -10.75 2.06
C SER A 43 8.29 -10.37 3.54
N SER A 44 7.84 -11.23 4.47
CA SER A 44 8.13 -11.10 5.89
C SER A 44 9.39 -11.91 6.24
N LEU A 45 10.34 -11.26 6.90
CA LEU A 45 11.57 -11.89 7.37
C LEU A 45 11.43 -12.53 8.75
N ARG A 46 10.26 -12.39 9.38
CA ARG A 46 10.01 -12.90 10.73
C ARG A 46 9.53 -14.35 10.68
N ASP A 47 10.08 -15.17 11.56
CA ASP A 47 9.65 -16.56 11.73
C ASP A 47 8.43 -16.62 12.66
N ILE A 48 7.28 -16.27 12.09
CA ILE A 48 5.96 -16.22 12.74
C ILE A 48 4.93 -16.96 11.88
N SER A 49 3.72 -17.16 12.40
CA SER A 49 2.66 -17.86 11.66
C SER A 49 2.26 -17.10 10.38
N ASP A 50 1.72 -17.81 9.41
CA ASP A 50 1.31 -17.22 8.12
C ASP A 50 0.24 -16.13 8.30
N ASP A 51 -0.68 -16.30 9.24
CA ASP A 51 -1.68 -15.28 9.59
C ASP A 51 -1.03 -14.01 10.15
N GLU A 52 0.00 -14.17 11.00
CA GLU A 52 0.76 -13.04 11.54
C GLU A 52 1.63 -12.36 10.48
N LYS A 53 2.22 -13.13 9.54
CA LYS A 53 2.93 -12.58 8.38
C LYS A 53 1.98 -11.78 7.50
N GLU A 54 0.79 -12.28 7.23
CA GLU A 54 -0.20 -11.57 6.42
C GLU A 54 -0.61 -10.24 7.10
N ALA A 55 -0.85 -10.26 8.41
CA ALA A 55 -1.18 -9.07 9.18
C ALA A 55 -0.04 -8.03 9.15
N GLU A 56 1.22 -8.46 9.27
CA GLU A 56 2.39 -7.60 9.12
C GLU A 56 2.47 -6.96 7.73
N LEU A 57 2.34 -7.78 6.68
CA LEU A 57 2.39 -7.30 5.30
C LEU A 57 1.26 -6.32 5.00
N CYS A 58 0.09 -6.48 5.63
CA CYS A 58 -1.01 -5.51 5.55
C CYS A 58 -0.58 -4.14 6.12
N GLY A 59 0.19 -4.14 7.21
CA GLY A 59 0.69 -2.95 7.89
C GLY A 59 1.92 -2.28 7.28
N HIS A 60 2.37 -2.69 6.08
CA HIS A 60 3.50 -2.05 5.40
C HIS A 60 3.21 -0.58 5.05
N SER A 61 4.23 0.27 5.21
CA SER A 61 4.16 1.72 5.01
C SER A 61 3.58 2.14 3.64
N GLU A 62 3.86 1.38 2.57
CA GLU A 62 3.36 1.66 1.23
C GLU A 62 1.85 1.51 1.16
N LYS A 63 1.31 0.44 1.76
CA LYS A 63 -0.13 0.19 1.81
C LYS A 63 -0.82 1.25 2.66
N LEU A 64 -0.24 1.63 3.79
CA LEU A 64 -0.74 2.74 4.63
C LEU A 64 -0.77 4.06 3.87
N ALA A 65 0.31 4.42 3.18
CA ALA A 65 0.39 5.66 2.39
C ALA A 65 -0.62 5.69 1.24
N ILE A 66 -0.79 4.57 0.52
CA ILE A 66 -1.77 4.47 -0.57
C ILE A 66 -3.20 4.51 -0.01
N ALA A 67 -3.49 3.81 1.09
CA ALA A 67 -4.80 3.84 1.73
C ALA A 67 -5.16 5.25 2.21
N TYR A 68 -4.23 5.98 2.82
CA TYR A 68 -4.40 7.39 3.13
C TYR A 68 -4.74 8.20 1.88
N ALA A 69 -3.92 8.10 0.84
CA ALA A 69 -4.14 8.84 -0.40
C ALA A 69 -5.50 8.55 -1.04
N LEU A 70 -5.97 7.29 -1.00
CA LEU A 70 -7.29 6.90 -1.52
C LEU A 70 -8.45 7.54 -0.75
N ASN A 71 -8.31 7.76 0.56
CA ASN A 71 -9.35 8.40 1.37
C ASN A 71 -9.44 9.91 1.10
N TRP A 72 -8.30 10.56 0.86
CA TRP A 72 -8.20 12.02 0.88
C TRP A 72 -8.00 12.67 -0.48
N THR A 73 -7.98 11.89 -1.57
CA THR A 73 -7.85 12.44 -2.92
C THR A 73 -8.97 11.96 -3.85
N PRO A 74 -9.51 12.85 -4.71
CA PRO A 74 -10.60 12.50 -5.63
C PRO A 74 -10.28 11.30 -6.52
N GLU A 75 -11.30 10.53 -6.89
CA GLU A 75 -11.18 9.42 -7.85
C GLU A 75 -10.43 9.82 -9.12
N GLY A 76 -9.64 8.89 -9.67
CA GLY A 76 -8.77 9.14 -10.83
C GLY A 76 -7.48 9.92 -10.53
N THR A 77 -7.32 10.57 -9.37
CA THR A 77 -6.10 11.32 -9.05
C THR A 77 -4.86 10.41 -9.00
N THR A 78 -3.76 10.81 -9.64
CA THR A 78 -2.51 10.04 -9.56
C THR A 78 -1.94 10.08 -8.14
N ILE A 79 -1.69 8.91 -7.56
CA ILE A 79 -1.08 8.77 -6.24
C ILE A 79 0.44 8.69 -6.41
N ARG A 80 1.19 9.42 -5.58
CA ARG A 80 2.65 9.39 -5.57
C ARG A 80 3.15 8.98 -4.19
N VAL A 81 3.94 7.91 -4.13
CA VAL A 81 4.54 7.37 -2.91
C VAL A 81 6.05 7.46 -3.04
N VAL A 82 6.73 7.91 -1.99
CA VAL A 82 8.20 7.91 -1.92
C VAL A 82 8.61 7.04 -0.74
N LYS A 83 9.50 6.09 -0.98
CA LYS A 83 10.06 5.21 0.03
C LYS A 83 11.59 5.28 0.01
N ASN A 84 12.19 5.30 1.20
CA ASN A 84 13.63 5.29 1.39
C ASN A 84 14.26 3.90 1.27
N LEU A 85 13.46 2.84 1.39
CA LEU A 85 13.85 1.44 1.18
C LEU A 85 13.28 0.91 -0.13
N ARG A 86 13.83 -0.20 -0.63
CA ARG A 86 13.27 -0.93 -1.76
C ARG A 86 11.88 -1.45 -1.41
N VAL A 87 10.93 -1.35 -2.34
CA VAL A 87 9.58 -1.91 -2.15
C VAL A 87 9.67 -3.44 -2.13
N CYS A 88 9.02 -4.08 -1.15
CA CYS A 88 9.00 -5.54 -1.07
C CYS A 88 8.11 -6.15 -2.16
N VAL A 89 8.31 -7.44 -2.44
CA VAL A 89 7.57 -8.16 -3.51
C VAL A 89 6.07 -8.10 -3.28
N ASP A 90 5.62 -8.32 -2.04
CA ASP A 90 4.19 -8.23 -1.72
C ASP A 90 3.62 -6.83 -1.97
N CYS A 91 4.30 -5.76 -1.53
CA CYS A 91 3.86 -4.38 -1.77
C CYS A 91 3.83 -4.04 -3.26
N HIS A 92 4.78 -4.56 -4.05
CA HIS A 92 4.77 -4.43 -5.50
C HIS A 92 3.49 -5.00 -6.11
N ILE A 93 3.17 -6.25 -5.77
CA ILE A 93 1.99 -6.95 -6.27
C ILE A 93 0.73 -6.22 -5.79
N ALA A 94 0.62 -5.96 -4.49
CA ALA A 94 -0.52 -5.27 -3.91
C ALA A 94 -0.77 -3.90 -4.59
N THR A 95 0.28 -3.11 -4.84
CA THR A 95 0.14 -1.80 -5.49
C THR A 95 -0.40 -1.91 -6.91
N ALA A 96 0.04 -2.92 -7.68
CA ALA A 96 -0.51 -3.20 -9.00
C ALA A 96 -2.01 -3.53 -8.92
N TYR A 97 -2.40 -4.42 -8.01
CA TYR A 97 -3.81 -4.77 -7.82
C TYR A 97 -4.65 -3.56 -7.34
N ILE A 98 -4.13 -2.72 -6.45
CA ILE A 98 -4.80 -1.48 -6.02
C ILE A 98 -5.01 -0.56 -7.23
N SER A 99 -3.99 -0.38 -8.06
CA SER A 99 -4.11 0.43 -9.29
C SER A 99 -5.24 -0.06 -10.19
N LYS A 100 -5.38 -1.38 -10.36
CA LYS A 100 -6.44 -2.00 -11.16
C LYS A 100 -7.84 -1.82 -10.53
N VAL A 101 -7.99 -2.16 -9.25
CA VAL A 101 -9.29 -2.19 -8.55
C VAL A 101 -9.83 -0.77 -8.33
N GLU A 102 -8.97 0.16 -7.91
CA GLU A 102 -9.36 1.53 -7.60
C GLU A 102 -9.26 2.45 -8.82
N LYS A 103 -8.83 1.93 -9.98
CA LYS A 103 -8.66 2.67 -11.24
C LYS A 103 -7.79 3.92 -11.07
N ARG A 104 -6.70 3.79 -10.30
CA ARG A 104 -5.74 4.88 -10.02
C ARG A 104 -4.40 4.57 -10.66
N THR A 105 -3.76 5.57 -11.25
CA THR A 105 -2.32 5.47 -11.52
C THR A 105 -1.56 5.72 -10.23
N ILE A 106 -0.65 4.82 -9.87
CA ILE A 106 0.20 4.95 -8.69
C ILE A 106 1.65 5.01 -9.14
N ILE A 107 2.39 6.01 -8.68
CA ILE A 107 3.81 6.15 -8.95
C ILE A 107 4.54 5.97 -7.62
N CYS A 108 5.37 4.94 -7.53
CA CYS A 108 6.21 4.71 -6.36
C CYS A 108 7.68 4.98 -6.72
N ARG A 109 8.33 5.88 -5.99
CA ARG A 109 9.79 6.03 -6.03
C ARG A 109 10.35 5.32 -4.80
N ASP A 110 11.19 4.32 -5.02
CA ASP A 110 11.89 3.63 -3.94
C ASP A 110 13.39 3.99 -3.94
N ALA A 111 14.17 3.35 -3.07
CA ALA A 111 15.62 3.57 -2.97
C ALA A 111 16.40 3.32 -4.28
N SER A 112 15.83 2.51 -5.17
CA SER A 112 16.50 1.97 -6.36
C SER A 112 15.98 2.54 -7.68
N ARG A 113 14.67 2.80 -7.79
CA ARG A 113 14.03 3.17 -9.06
C ARG A 113 12.61 3.73 -8.88
N PHE A 114 12.04 4.12 -10.02
CA PHE A 114 10.63 4.49 -10.13
C PHE A 114 9.82 3.30 -10.66
N HIS A 115 8.64 3.12 -10.08
CA HIS A 115 7.64 2.15 -10.47
C HIS A 115 6.37 2.92 -10.84
N VAL A 116 5.82 2.62 -12.01
CA VAL A 116 4.54 3.18 -12.44
C VAL A 116 3.57 2.03 -12.53
N TYR A 117 2.54 2.08 -11.68
CA TYR A 117 1.47 1.10 -11.66
C TYR A 117 0.24 1.68 -12.34
N LYS A 118 -0.21 1.01 -13.40
CA LYS A 118 -1.42 1.39 -14.15
C LYS A 118 -2.17 0.15 -14.60
N GLU A 119 -3.45 0.07 -14.24
CA GLU A 119 -4.35 -1.01 -14.66
C GLU A 119 -3.85 -2.42 -14.29
N GLY A 120 -3.07 -2.53 -13.21
CA GLY A 120 -2.54 -3.81 -12.73
C GLY A 120 -1.17 -4.20 -13.27
N LYS A 121 -0.49 -3.30 -14.00
CA LYS A 121 0.88 -3.49 -14.50
C LYS A 121 1.82 -2.49 -13.87
#